data_AF-A0A317IHS5-F1
#
_entry.id   AF-A0A317IHS5-F1
#
_cell.length_a   1.000
_cell.length_b   1.000
_cell.length_c   1.000
_cell.angle_alpha   90.00
_cell.angle_beta   90.00
_cell.angle_gamma   90.00
#
_symmetry.space_group_name_H-M   'P 1'
#
loop_
_entity.id
_entity.type
_entity.pdbx_description
1 polymer ?
#
loop_
_entity_poly.entity_id
_entity_poly.type
_entity_poly.pdbx_seq_one_letter_code
_entity_poly.pdbx_strand_id
1 'polypeptide(L)'
;MMDCKKCLLKLKNMQDKIFTKYVHDHFDQVVKYLHEYKSTWKGDDLYEVRTNLKKIRACVDCMENINDTSRIKKVKHRVNKVFHKSGSVRETQLQLEWLKKNRLQRTIDATGIETSLEDSEKKFQKKNPVMIRKLKKKHDTIMKSAKDYEQEDIIAYFYNSRKTFKEMIQNDLPEENWHDLRKLTKKILYSYHWLPEDQSNFLNKITTLDRWDHLQTAIGLWHDEKIRKEWLGSSETFLSDDVKLKKEFDRAWQKVESSEKTQAKKIRTMLKKEIESIQGLPI
;
A
#
# COMPACT_ATOMS: atom_id res chain seq x y z
N MET A 1 47.35 -15.37 -11.45
CA MET A 1 46.01 -15.90 -11.06
C MET A 1 45.61 -15.47 -9.64
N MET A 2 45.58 -14.17 -9.34
CA MET A 2 45.37 -13.68 -7.96
C MET A 2 44.29 -12.58 -7.82
N ASP A 3 43.28 -12.58 -8.69
CA ASP A 3 42.23 -11.52 -8.65
C ASP A 3 40.78 -12.02 -8.76
N CYS A 4 40.54 -13.33 -8.65
CA CYS A 4 39.18 -13.87 -8.68
C CYS A 4 38.48 -13.78 -7.31
N LYS A 5 39.22 -14.02 -6.20
CA LYS A 5 38.65 -13.97 -4.84
C LYS A 5 38.24 -12.56 -4.39
N LYS A 6 38.99 -11.51 -4.76
CA LYS A 6 38.63 -10.12 -4.44
C LYS A 6 37.40 -9.66 -5.22
N CYS A 7 37.26 -10.03 -6.49
CA CYS A 7 36.05 -9.77 -7.27
C CYS A 7 34.82 -10.48 -6.68
N LEU A 8 34.94 -11.76 -6.31
CA LEU A 8 33.85 -12.51 -5.67
C LEU A 8 33.45 -11.92 -4.31
N LEU A 9 34.41 -11.49 -3.48
CA LEU A 9 34.11 -10.82 -2.21
C LEU A 9 33.43 -9.46 -2.41
N LYS A 10 33.80 -8.73 -3.47
CA LYS A 10 33.24 -7.41 -3.79
C LYS A 10 31.83 -7.52 -4.37
N LEU A 11 31.54 -8.56 -5.16
CA LEU A 11 30.19 -8.90 -5.62
C LEU A 11 29.31 -9.34 -4.45
N LYS A 12 29.82 -10.16 -3.54
CA LYS A 12 29.12 -10.58 -2.31
C LYS A 12 28.76 -9.36 -1.44
N ASN A 13 29.73 -8.50 -1.14
CA ASN A 13 29.53 -7.24 -0.38
C ASN A 13 28.59 -6.21 -1.05
N MET A 14 28.32 -6.35 -2.36
CA MET A 14 27.46 -5.44 -3.12
C MET A 14 26.02 -5.98 -3.23
N GLN A 15 25.85 -7.31 -3.30
CA GLN A 15 24.56 -7.99 -3.16
C GLN A 15 24.01 -7.90 -1.72
N ASP A 16 24.88 -7.90 -0.70
CA ASP A 16 24.55 -7.76 0.74
C ASP A 16 23.87 -6.42 1.13
N LYS A 17 23.54 -5.57 0.15
CA LYS A 17 23.02 -4.22 0.39
C LYS A 17 21.75 -3.86 -0.35
N ILE A 18 21.16 -4.74 -1.16
CA ILE A 18 19.94 -4.40 -1.92
C ILE A 18 18.80 -4.06 -0.95
N PHE A 19 18.51 -4.93 0.01
CA PHE A 19 17.46 -4.72 1.00
C PHE A 19 17.71 -3.48 1.87
N THR A 20 18.94 -3.35 2.40
CA THR A 20 19.34 -2.20 3.23
C THR A 20 19.21 -0.88 2.46
N LYS A 21 19.67 -0.83 1.21
CA LYS A 21 19.54 0.35 0.33
C LYS A 21 18.07 0.68 0.05
N TYR A 22 17.25 -0.33 -0.27
CA TYR A 22 15.83 -0.13 -0.50
C TYR A 22 15.13 0.50 0.71
N VAL A 23 15.43 0.02 1.92
CA VAL A 23 14.90 0.59 3.18
C VAL A 23 15.33 2.05 3.33
N HIS A 24 16.62 2.33 3.14
CA HIS A 24 17.19 3.68 3.23
C HIS A 24 16.50 4.65 2.28
N ASP A 25 16.48 4.32 0.99
CA ASP A 25 15.97 5.18 -0.07
C ASP A 25 14.50 5.54 0.19
N HIS A 26 13.67 4.58 0.59
CA HIS A 26 12.26 4.85 0.88
C HIS A 26 12.06 5.64 2.18
N PHE A 27 12.91 5.49 3.19
CA PHE A 27 12.88 6.35 4.37
C PHE A 27 13.19 7.80 4.03
N ASP A 28 14.23 8.02 3.23
CA ASP A 28 14.61 9.36 2.76
C ASP A 28 13.51 9.99 1.92
N GLN A 29 12.86 9.22 1.03
CA GLN A 29 11.70 9.70 0.29
C GLN A 29 10.55 10.10 1.22
N VAL A 30 10.21 9.29 2.24
CA VAL A 30 9.17 9.68 3.22
C VAL A 30 9.50 11.00 3.90
N VAL A 31 10.75 11.18 4.33
CA VAL A 31 11.19 12.41 4.98
C VAL A 31 11.11 13.61 4.01
N LYS A 32 11.58 13.43 2.78
CA LYS A 32 11.52 14.44 1.72
C LYS A 32 10.08 14.88 1.45
N TYR A 33 9.19 13.95 1.12
CA TYR A 33 7.80 14.29 0.80
C TYR A 33 7.02 14.83 2.01
N LEU A 34 7.36 14.43 3.24
CA LEU A 34 6.80 15.08 4.44
C LEU A 34 7.27 16.53 4.56
N HIS A 35 8.50 16.86 4.16
CA HIS A 35 8.97 18.25 4.10
C HIS A 35 8.28 19.03 2.98
N GLU A 36 8.13 18.45 1.78
CA GLU A 36 7.48 19.09 0.63
C GLU A 36 6.00 19.35 0.88
N TYR A 37 5.27 18.37 1.43
CA TYR A 37 3.85 18.52 1.78
C TYR A 37 3.60 19.69 2.74
N LYS A 38 4.56 19.99 3.62
CA LYS A 38 4.47 21.15 4.53
C LYS A 38 4.34 22.47 3.76
N SER A 39 4.95 22.55 2.59
CA SER A 39 5.06 23.76 1.77
C SER A 39 3.96 23.84 0.71
N THR A 40 3.54 22.72 0.13
CA THR A 40 2.72 22.69 -1.09
C THR A 40 1.24 22.37 -0.85
N TRP A 41 0.91 21.64 0.22
CA TRP A 41 -0.45 21.13 0.50
C TRP A 41 -1.01 20.24 -0.63
N LYS A 42 -0.14 19.69 -1.49
CA LYS A 42 -0.57 18.89 -2.63
C LYS A 42 -0.88 17.46 -2.19
N GLY A 43 -2.02 16.94 -2.64
CA GLY A 43 -2.41 15.53 -2.41
C GLY A 43 -1.38 14.52 -2.93
N ASP A 44 -0.62 14.89 -3.97
CA ASP A 44 0.42 14.06 -4.58
C ASP A 44 1.58 13.78 -3.62
N ASP A 45 2.03 14.77 -2.85
CA ASP A 45 3.13 14.56 -1.88
C ASP A 45 2.67 13.60 -0.77
N LEU A 46 1.41 13.69 -0.33
CA LEU A 46 0.85 12.79 0.67
C LEU A 46 0.65 11.37 0.11
N TYR A 47 0.29 11.27 -1.17
CA TYR A 47 0.27 10.00 -1.89
C TYR A 47 1.66 9.36 -1.90
N GLU A 48 2.71 10.11 -2.23
CA GLU A 48 4.08 9.62 -2.21
C GLU A 48 4.56 9.21 -0.82
N VAL A 49 4.26 10.01 0.22
CA VAL A 49 4.50 9.62 1.62
C VAL A 49 3.87 8.26 1.91
N ARG A 50 2.60 8.06 1.52
CA ARG A 50 1.87 6.80 1.77
C ARG A 50 2.46 5.63 0.99
N THR A 51 2.85 5.84 -0.26
CA THR A 51 3.48 4.82 -1.10
C THR A 51 4.80 4.35 -0.49
N ASN A 52 5.68 5.28 -0.13
CA ASN A 52 6.96 4.95 0.50
C ASN A 52 6.79 4.32 1.90
N LEU A 53 5.82 4.77 2.70
CA LEU A 53 5.48 4.13 3.98
C LEU A 53 4.99 2.69 3.81
N LYS A 54 4.24 2.36 2.75
CA LYS A 54 3.82 0.96 2.49
C LYS A 54 5.01 0.06 2.19
N LYS A 55 5.97 0.57 1.41
CA LYS A 55 7.22 -0.13 1.09
C LYS A 55 8.05 -0.40 2.35
N ILE A 56 8.25 0.63 3.19
CA ILE A 56 8.90 0.49 4.50
C ILE A 56 8.17 -0.52 5.38
N ARG A 57 6.84 -0.49 5.44
CA ARG A 57 6.05 -1.47 6.22
C ARG A 57 6.27 -2.89 5.74
N ALA A 58 6.37 -3.12 4.44
CA ALA A 58 6.69 -4.44 3.91
C ALA A 58 8.08 -4.91 4.36
N CYS A 59 9.09 -4.03 4.36
CA CYS A 59 10.41 -4.36 4.89
C CYS A 59 10.37 -4.67 6.40
N VAL A 60 9.62 -3.88 7.18
CA VAL A 60 9.43 -4.10 8.61
C VAL A 60 8.72 -5.42 8.91
N ASP A 61 7.68 -5.75 8.14
CA ASP A 61 6.96 -7.02 8.26
C ASP A 61 7.87 -8.21 7.91
N CYS A 62 8.75 -8.07 6.91
CA CYS A 62 9.76 -9.07 6.56
C CYS A 62 10.75 -9.29 7.73
N MET A 63 11.34 -8.21 8.25
CA MET A 63 12.26 -8.27 9.39
C MET A 63 11.61 -8.89 10.64
N GLU A 64 10.36 -8.54 10.93
CA GLU A 64 9.60 -9.10 12.06
C GLU A 64 9.27 -10.59 11.85
N ASN A 65 9.03 -11.02 10.60
CA ASN A 65 8.78 -12.43 10.29
C ASN A 65 10.03 -13.29 10.40
N ILE A 66 11.20 -12.77 10.03
CA ILE A 66 12.48 -13.48 10.15
C ILE A 66 12.96 -13.49 11.61
N ASN A 67 12.91 -12.34 12.29
CA ASN A 67 13.32 -12.22 13.68
C ASN A 67 12.47 -11.20 14.45
N ASP A 68 11.66 -11.70 15.37
CA ASP A 68 10.73 -10.89 16.14
C ASP A 68 11.40 -10.13 17.30
N THR A 69 12.04 -9.00 16.97
CA THR A 69 12.67 -8.16 17.99
C THR A 69 11.79 -6.99 18.43
N SER A 70 11.85 -6.66 19.73
CA SER A 70 11.15 -5.49 20.30
C SER A 70 11.55 -4.17 19.63
N ARG A 71 12.74 -4.09 19.02
CA ARG A 71 13.22 -2.93 18.25
C ARG A 71 12.40 -2.76 16.97
N ILE A 72 12.19 -3.83 16.20
CA ILE A 72 11.40 -3.82 14.97
C ILE A 72 9.94 -3.47 15.26
N LYS A 73 9.34 -4.04 16.31
CA LYS A 73 7.97 -3.67 16.75
C LYS A 73 7.83 -2.17 17.02
N LYS A 74 8.83 -1.55 17.66
CA LYS A 74 8.84 -0.10 17.91
C LYS A 74 8.93 0.72 16.62
N VAL A 75 9.67 0.25 15.61
CA VAL A 75 9.71 0.88 14.28
C VAL A 75 8.36 0.74 13.59
N LYS A 76 7.80 -0.48 13.54
CA LYS A 76 6.47 -0.77 12.99
C LYS A 76 5.40 0.15 13.54
N HIS A 77 5.31 0.26 14.86
CA HIS A 77 4.35 1.14 15.52
C HIS A 77 4.49 2.60 15.07
N ARG A 78 5.73 3.09 14.91
CA ARG A 78 5.97 4.48 14.48
C ARG A 78 5.61 4.72 13.02
N VAL A 79 6.01 3.82 12.12
CA VAL A 79 5.65 3.87 10.70
C VAL A 79 4.13 3.79 10.54
N ASN A 80 3.47 2.87 11.25
CA ASN A 80 2.02 2.75 11.28
C ASN A 80 1.35 4.05 11.76
N LYS A 81 1.86 4.67 12.83
CA LYS A 81 1.28 5.91 13.34
C LYS A 81 1.28 7.05 12.30
N VAL A 82 2.32 7.15 11.49
CA VAL A 82 2.38 8.14 10.41
C VAL A 82 1.43 7.74 9.27
N PHE A 83 1.44 6.45 8.89
CA PHE A 83 0.60 5.91 7.84
C PHE A 83 -0.90 6.10 8.08
N HIS A 84 -1.38 5.87 9.30
CA HIS A 84 -2.80 6.05 9.65
C HIS A 84 -3.20 7.53 9.58
N LYS A 85 -2.35 8.42 10.11
CA LYS A 85 -2.63 9.86 10.09
C LYS A 85 -2.65 10.45 8.68
N SER A 86 -1.68 10.08 7.84
CA SER A 86 -1.71 10.49 6.43
C SER A 86 -2.82 9.80 5.66
N GLY A 87 -3.23 8.60 6.09
CA GLY A 87 -4.35 7.87 5.53
C GLY A 87 -5.67 8.59 5.69
N SER A 88 -6.00 9.03 6.90
CA SER A 88 -7.23 9.77 7.17
C SER A 88 -7.35 11.02 6.30
N VAL A 89 -6.27 11.84 6.19
CA VAL A 89 -6.27 13.01 5.31
C VAL A 89 -6.46 12.61 3.84
N ARG A 90 -5.69 11.63 3.35
CA ARG A 90 -5.79 11.20 1.94
C ARG A 90 -7.15 10.60 1.60
N GLU A 91 -7.78 9.90 2.54
CA GLU A 91 -9.12 9.35 2.34
C GLU A 91 -10.16 10.46 2.16
N THR A 92 -10.14 11.49 3.01
CA THR A 92 -11.01 12.67 2.84
C THR A 92 -10.75 13.39 1.52
N GLN A 93 -9.48 13.55 1.11
CA GLN A 93 -9.13 14.12 -0.21
C GLN A 93 -9.75 13.32 -1.35
N LEU A 94 -9.62 11.98 -1.33
CA LEU A 94 -10.17 11.10 -2.37
C LEU A 94 -11.70 11.16 -2.43
N GLN A 95 -12.39 11.26 -1.29
CA GLN A 95 -13.84 11.43 -1.28
C GLN A 95 -14.25 12.78 -1.87
N LEU A 96 -13.59 13.86 -1.47
CA LEU A 96 -13.85 15.20 -2.03
C LEU A 96 -13.59 15.25 -3.55
N GLU A 97 -12.44 14.72 -4.00
CA GLU A 97 -12.10 14.60 -5.42
C GLU A 97 -13.19 13.85 -6.20
N TRP A 98 -13.70 12.75 -5.64
CA TRP A 98 -14.77 11.99 -6.25
C TRP A 98 -16.09 12.75 -6.31
N LEU A 99 -16.51 13.42 -5.23
CA LEU A 99 -17.74 14.23 -5.22
C LEU A 99 -17.67 15.36 -6.27
N LYS A 100 -16.53 16.06 -6.33
CA LYS A 100 -16.28 17.12 -7.32
C LYS A 100 -16.35 16.58 -8.74
N LYS A 101 -15.67 15.46 -9.02
CA LYS A 101 -15.70 14.78 -10.33
C LYS A 101 -17.12 14.39 -10.77
N ASN A 102 -18.00 14.10 -9.80
CA ASN A 102 -19.37 13.68 -10.05
C ASN A 102 -20.41 14.80 -9.94
N ARG A 103 -19.97 16.06 -9.75
CA ARG A 103 -20.84 17.24 -9.64
C ARG A 103 -21.91 17.07 -8.55
N LEU A 104 -21.46 16.66 -7.36
CA LEU A 104 -22.30 16.42 -6.17
C LEU A 104 -22.14 17.56 -5.14
N GLN A 105 -22.38 18.80 -5.57
CA GLN A 105 -22.09 19.97 -4.73
C GLN A 105 -22.97 20.02 -3.48
N ARG A 106 -24.25 19.63 -3.55
CA ARG A 106 -25.11 19.65 -2.36
C ARG A 106 -24.64 18.64 -1.32
N THR A 107 -24.14 17.49 -1.77
CA THR A 107 -23.51 16.51 -0.86
C THR A 107 -22.24 17.07 -0.23
N ILE A 108 -21.41 17.80 -1.00
CA ILE A 108 -20.22 18.47 -0.44
C ILE A 108 -20.63 19.47 0.65
N ASP A 109 -21.59 20.32 0.35
CA ASP A 109 -22.08 21.36 1.27
C ASP A 109 -22.69 20.74 2.54
N ALA A 110 -23.56 19.74 2.37
CA ALA A 110 -24.26 19.08 3.48
C ALA A 110 -23.33 18.29 4.41
N THR A 111 -22.26 17.70 3.88
CA THR A 111 -21.30 16.92 4.69
C THR A 111 -20.21 17.77 5.33
N GLY A 112 -20.04 19.02 4.89
CA GLY A 112 -18.94 19.87 5.36
C GLY A 112 -17.55 19.28 5.12
N ILE A 113 -17.42 18.39 4.12
CA ILE A 113 -16.19 17.63 3.88
C ILE A 113 -14.98 18.53 3.57
N GLU A 114 -15.19 19.69 2.95
CA GLU A 114 -14.12 20.66 2.68
C GLU A 114 -13.54 21.23 3.98
N THR A 115 -14.39 21.70 4.89
CA THR A 115 -13.98 22.19 6.21
C THR A 115 -13.28 21.08 7.01
N SER A 116 -13.84 19.86 6.99
CA SER A 116 -13.25 18.70 7.65
C SER A 116 -11.87 18.33 7.11
N LEU A 117 -11.69 18.43 5.79
CA LEU A 117 -10.40 18.23 5.13
C LEU A 117 -9.38 19.29 5.56
N GLU A 118 -9.74 20.57 5.47
CA GLU A 118 -8.86 21.67 5.88
C GLU A 118 -8.37 21.51 7.32
N ASP A 119 -9.29 21.18 8.24
CA ASP A 119 -8.98 20.96 9.64
C ASP A 119 -8.02 19.79 9.84
N SER A 120 -8.25 18.70 9.11
CA SER A 120 -7.43 17.50 9.15
C SER A 120 -6.03 17.76 8.60
N GLU A 121 -5.92 18.53 7.52
CA GLU A 121 -4.65 18.96 6.93
C GLU A 121 -3.86 19.86 7.89
N LYS A 122 -4.50 20.90 8.46
CA LYS A 122 -3.92 21.78 9.50
C LYS A 122 -3.41 20.97 10.70
N LYS A 123 -4.22 20.02 11.20
CA LYS A 123 -3.84 19.12 12.31
C LYS A 123 -2.66 18.21 11.96
N PHE A 124 -2.62 17.69 10.73
CA PHE A 124 -1.52 16.85 10.24
C PHE A 124 -0.22 17.67 10.15
N GLN A 125 -0.29 18.85 9.53
CA GLN A 125 0.84 19.76 9.33
C GLN A 125 1.46 20.20 10.67
N LYS A 126 0.63 20.60 11.65
CA LYS A 126 1.10 20.97 12.99
C LYS A 126 1.92 19.85 13.67
N LYS A 127 1.56 18.59 13.42
CA LYS A 127 2.24 17.41 13.99
C LYS A 127 3.43 16.95 13.14
N ASN A 128 3.55 17.41 11.90
CA ASN A 128 4.52 16.93 10.92
C ASN A 128 6.00 17.06 11.38
N PRO A 129 6.48 18.21 11.92
CA PRO A 129 7.87 18.32 12.39
C PRO A 129 8.23 17.29 13.46
N VAL A 130 7.30 17.01 14.37
CA VAL A 130 7.48 16.00 15.42
C VAL A 130 7.48 14.59 14.83
N MET A 131 6.68 14.33 13.80
CA MET A 131 6.67 13.04 13.09
C MET A 131 7.98 12.80 12.35
N ILE A 132 8.47 13.77 11.58
CA ILE A 132 9.76 13.69 10.87
C ILE A 132 10.89 13.39 11.86
N ARG A 133 11.00 14.16 12.95
CA ARG A 133 12.02 13.94 13.99
C ARG A 133 11.95 12.52 14.57
N LYS A 134 10.75 11.99 14.81
CA LYS A 134 10.56 10.63 15.35
C LYS A 134 10.87 9.54 14.32
N LEU A 135 10.57 9.77 13.05
CA LEU A 135 10.92 8.87 11.95
C LEU A 135 12.44 8.81 11.74
N LYS A 136 13.13 9.96 11.70
CA LYS A 136 14.60 10.02 11.60
C LYS A 136 15.29 9.23 12.71
N LYS A 137 14.82 9.36 13.97
CA LYS A 137 15.34 8.54 15.08
C LYS A 137 15.12 7.02 14.89
N LYS A 138 14.11 6.62 14.12
CA LYS A 138 13.82 5.20 13.83
C LYS A 138 14.53 4.71 12.57
N HIS A 139 14.91 5.61 11.68
CA HIS A 139 15.76 5.32 10.52
C HIS A 139 17.06 4.63 10.96
N ASP A 140 17.81 5.20 11.89
CA ASP A 140 19.06 4.57 12.34
C ASP A 140 18.85 3.20 12.98
N THR A 141 17.72 2.99 13.65
CA THR A 141 17.37 1.70 14.25
C THR A 141 17.12 0.65 13.18
N ILE A 142 16.27 0.97 12.19
CA ILE A 142 15.92 0.02 11.14
C ILE A 142 17.11 -0.23 10.21
N MET A 143 17.95 0.77 9.95
CA MET A 143 19.14 0.64 9.12
C MET A 143 20.22 -0.24 9.75
N LYS A 144 20.32 -0.26 11.08
CA LYS A 144 21.17 -1.22 11.78
C LYS A 144 20.59 -2.62 11.65
N SER A 145 19.31 -2.79 11.96
CA SER A 145 18.66 -4.10 11.86
C SER A 145 18.67 -4.67 10.45
N ALA A 146 18.43 -3.87 9.41
CA ALA A 146 18.40 -4.33 8.01
C ALA A 146 19.74 -4.93 7.53
N LYS A 147 20.86 -4.57 8.17
CA LYS A 147 22.19 -5.14 7.89
C LYS A 147 22.43 -6.49 8.57
N ASP A 148 21.62 -6.83 9.57
CA ASP A 148 21.76 -8.06 10.35
C ASP A 148 21.04 -9.25 9.68
N TYR A 149 20.33 -9.03 8.55
CA TYR A 149 19.57 -10.07 7.86
C TYR A 149 20.33 -10.56 6.62
N GLU A 150 20.46 -11.87 6.50
CA GLU A 150 21.09 -12.53 5.36
C GLU A 150 20.14 -12.52 4.15
N GLN A 151 20.73 -12.50 2.95
CA GLN A 151 19.96 -12.42 1.71
C GLN A 151 19.06 -13.65 1.50
N GLU A 152 19.50 -14.82 1.97
CA GLU A 152 18.77 -16.08 1.93
C GLU A 152 17.45 -15.99 2.72
N ASP A 153 17.44 -15.32 3.88
CA ASP A 153 16.23 -15.16 4.69
C ASP A 153 15.20 -14.26 3.98
N ILE A 154 15.67 -13.21 3.32
CA ILE A 154 14.83 -12.29 2.53
C ILE A 154 14.20 -13.03 1.34
N ILE A 155 15.00 -13.87 0.67
CA ILE A 155 14.53 -14.72 -0.43
C ILE A 155 13.48 -15.72 0.07
N ALA A 156 13.73 -16.37 1.21
CA ALA A 156 12.79 -17.31 1.82
C ALA A 156 11.46 -16.62 2.18
N TYR A 157 11.49 -15.41 2.75
CA TYR A 157 10.30 -14.61 3.02
C TYR A 157 9.47 -14.33 1.76
N PHE A 158 10.13 -13.98 0.65
CA PHE A 158 9.46 -13.75 -0.64
C PHE A 158 8.76 -15.01 -1.14
N TYR A 159 9.44 -16.16 -1.15
CA TYR A 159 8.86 -17.42 -1.62
C TYR A 159 7.72 -17.91 -0.72
N ASN A 160 7.86 -17.76 0.60
CA ASN A 160 6.79 -18.07 1.56
C ASN A 160 5.56 -17.18 1.31
N SER A 161 5.75 -15.88 1.09
CA SER A 161 4.65 -14.96 0.77
C SER A 161 3.92 -15.38 -0.52
N ARG A 162 4.65 -15.83 -1.55
CA ARG A 162 4.06 -16.36 -2.79
C ARG A 162 3.31 -17.67 -2.57
N LYS A 163 3.84 -18.57 -1.74
CA LYS A 163 3.16 -19.81 -1.38
C LYS A 163 1.82 -19.51 -0.70
N THR A 164 1.82 -18.63 0.31
CA THR A 164 0.59 -18.18 0.98
C THR A 164 -0.40 -17.55 -0.01
N PHE A 165 0.07 -16.76 -0.97
CA PHE A 165 -0.80 -16.17 -1.99
C PHE A 165 -1.51 -17.25 -2.83
N LYS A 166 -0.77 -18.28 -3.27
CA LYS A 166 -1.34 -19.41 -4.02
C LYS A 166 -2.36 -20.18 -3.19
N GLU A 167 -2.03 -20.48 -1.94
CA GLU A 167 -2.93 -21.16 -1.00
C GLU A 167 -4.22 -20.37 -0.78
N MET A 168 -4.13 -19.04 -0.62
CA MET A 168 -5.30 -18.18 -0.46
C MET A 168 -6.26 -18.28 -1.66
N ILE A 169 -5.75 -18.24 -2.88
CA ILE A 169 -6.62 -18.23 -4.09
C ILE A 169 -7.11 -19.62 -4.49
N GLN A 170 -6.42 -20.70 -4.11
CA GLN A 170 -6.86 -22.07 -4.40
C GLN A 170 -8.05 -22.51 -3.53
N ASN A 171 -8.24 -21.89 -2.35
CA ASN A 171 -9.28 -22.25 -1.40
C ASN A 171 -10.56 -21.41 -1.55
N ASP A 172 -11.01 -21.17 -2.80
CA ASP A 172 -12.20 -20.38 -3.13
C ASP A 172 -12.32 -19.07 -2.33
N LEU A 173 -11.33 -18.19 -2.48
CA LEU A 173 -11.16 -16.99 -1.66
C LEU A 173 -12.44 -16.12 -1.62
N PRO A 174 -13.09 -15.97 -0.45
CA PRO A 174 -14.33 -15.21 -0.36
C PRO A 174 -14.06 -13.71 -0.43
N GLU A 175 -15.09 -12.94 -0.78
CA GLU A 175 -14.98 -11.52 -1.13
C GLU A 175 -14.44 -10.66 0.02
N GLU A 176 -14.81 -10.98 1.26
CA GLU A 176 -14.31 -10.33 2.48
C GLU A 176 -12.78 -10.42 2.62
N ASN A 177 -12.16 -11.45 2.04
CA ASN A 177 -10.72 -11.69 2.14
C ASN A 177 -9.93 -11.09 0.96
N TRP A 178 -10.59 -10.50 -0.03
CA TRP A 178 -9.88 -9.87 -1.17
C TRP A 178 -8.95 -8.75 -0.73
N HIS A 179 -9.36 -7.95 0.28
CA HIS A 179 -8.51 -6.88 0.79
C HIS A 179 -7.20 -7.41 1.39
N ASP A 180 -7.24 -8.55 2.08
CA ASP A 180 -6.05 -9.19 2.65
C ASP A 180 -5.19 -9.84 1.56
N LEU A 181 -5.80 -10.45 0.54
CA LEU A 181 -5.07 -10.88 -0.65
C LEU A 181 -4.31 -9.70 -1.27
N ARG A 182 -4.95 -8.54 -1.44
CA ARG A 182 -4.29 -7.33 -1.95
C ARG A 182 -3.13 -6.88 -1.08
N LYS A 183 -3.25 -6.93 0.25
CA LYS A 183 -2.12 -6.60 1.15
C LYS A 183 -0.95 -7.56 0.90
N LEU A 184 -1.22 -8.85 0.77
CA LEU A 184 -0.21 -9.87 0.49
C LEU A 184 0.43 -9.67 -0.88
N THR A 185 -0.35 -9.43 -1.94
CA THR A 185 0.16 -9.13 -3.28
C THR A 185 1.10 -7.93 -3.26
N LYS A 186 0.75 -6.85 -2.55
CA LYS A 186 1.65 -5.69 -2.41
C LYS A 186 2.95 -6.04 -1.70
N LYS A 187 2.91 -6.86 -0.65
CA LYS A 187 4.14 -7.34 0.02
C LYS A 187 5.03 -8.09 -0.96
N ILE A 188 4.45 -8.96 -1.79
CA ILE A 188 5.18 -9.71 -2.81
C ILE A 188 5.80 -8.77 -3.85
N LEU A 189 5.01 -7.83 -4.41
CA LEU A 189 5.49 -6.86 -5.39
C LEU A 189 6.62 -5.97 -4.83
N TYR A 190 6.54 -5.56 -3.56
CA TYR A 190 7.61 -4.80 -2.92
C TYR A 190 8.85 -5.65 -2.64
N SER A 191 8.66 -6.88 -2.17
CA SER A 191 9.78 -7.79 -1.86
C SER A 191 10.53 -8.28 -3.09
N TYR A 192 9.88 -8.30 -4.25
CA TYR A 192 10.54 -8.54 -5.53
C TYR A 192 11.72 -7.60 -5.79
N HIS A 193 11.63 -6.33 -5.37
CA HIS A 193 12.71 -5.35 -5.52
C HIS A 193 13.91 -5.58 -4.59
N TRP A 194 13.83 -6.55 -3.68
CA TRP A 194 14.91 -6.90 -2.76
C TRP A 194 15.68 -8.14 -3.23
N LEU A 195 15.23 -8.77 -4.31
CA LEU A 195 15.85 -9.98 -4.84
C LEU A 195 17.09 -9.63 -5.65
N PRO A 196 18.14 -10.49 -5.60
CA PRO A 196 19.28 -10.37 -6.48
C PRO A 196 18.87 -10.52 -7.95
N GLU A 197 19.66 -9.94 -8.86
CA GLU A 197 19.32 -9.83 -10.28
C GLU A 197 19.07 -11.20 -10.94
N ASP A 198 19.88 -12.21 -10.63
CA ASP A 198 19.75 -13.59 -11.11
C ASP A 198 18.42 -14.24 -10.71
N GLN A 199 18.01 -14.06 -9.45
CA GLN A 199 16.70 -14.53 -8.95
C GLN A 199 15.55 -13.71 -9.56
N SER A 200 15.74 -12.39 -9.68
CA SER A 200 14.72 -11.50 -10.25
C SER A 200 14.44 -11.82 -11.73
N ASN A 201 15.48 -12.21 -12.48
CA ASN A 201 15.43 -12.58 -13.89
C ASN A 201 14.78 -13.96 -14.10
N PHE A 202 15.06 -14.92 -13.22
CA PHE A 202 14.39 -16.22 -13.23
C PHE A 202 12.88 -16.07 -13.00
N LEU A 203 12.48 -15.10 -12.18
CA LEU A 203 11.09 -14.79 -11.86
C LEU A 203 10.42 -13.86 -12.90
N ASN A 204 11.21 -13.20 -13.75
CA ASN A 204 10.78 -12.31 -14.83
C ASN A 204 10.19 -13.08 -16.04
N LYS A 205 9.34 -14.07 -15.79
CA LYS A 205 8.18 -14.21 -16.68
C LYS A 205 7.31 -12.99 -16.40
N ILE A 206 7.61 -11.87 -17.06
CA ILE A 206 6.99 -10.53 -16.97
C ILE A 206 5.46 -10.61 -16.81
N THR A 207 4.84 -11.64 -17.37
CA THR A 207 3.41 -11.95 -17.27
C THR A 207 2.90 -12.21 -15.85
N THR A 208 3.66 -12.79 -14.93
CA THR A 208 3.10 -13.15 -13.60
C THR A 208 2.98 -11.94 -12.68
N LEU A 209 4.04 -11.15 -12.54
CA LEU A 209 4.02 -9.96 -11.68
C LEU A 209 3.06 -8.89 -12.22
N ASP A 210 3.00 -8.72 -13.54
CA ASP A 210 2.05 -7.81 -14.19
C ASP A 210 0.59 -8.22 -13.93
N ARG A 211 0.25 -9.52 -14.06
CA ARG A 211 -1.09 -10.02 -13.71
C ARG A 211 -1.43 -9.75 -12.24
N TRP A 212 -0.48 -9.94 -11.33
CA TRP A 212 -0.67 -9.67 -9.91
C TRP A 212 -0.81 -8.18 -9.61
N ASP A 213 -0.09 -7.31 -10.32
CA ASP A 213 -0.24 -5.87 -10.21
C ASP A 213 -1.62 -5.38 -10.71
N HIS A 214 -2.08 -5.93 -11.83
CA HIS A 214 -3.43 -5.69 -12.32
C HIS A 214 -4.49 -6.18 -11.32
N LEU A 215 -4.29 -7.36 -10.70
CA LEU A 215 -5.22 -7.92 -9.73
C LEU A 215 -5.30 -7.05 -8.47
N GLN A 216 -4.16 -6.66 -7.88
CA GLN A 216 -4.16 -5.79 -6.69
C GLN A 216 -4.75 -4.41 -7.00
N THR A 217 -4.60 -3.92 -8.23
CA THR A 217 -5.20 -2.67 -8.69
C THR A 217 -6.72 -2.79 -8.78
N ALA A 218 -7.24 -3.86 -9.38
CA ALA A 218 -8.68 -4.13 -9.45
C ALA A 218 -9.31 -4.27 -8.06
N ILE A 219 -8.67 -5.03 -7.15
CA ILE A 219 -9.11 -5.12 -5.74
C ILE A 219 -9.05 -3.76 -5.05
N GLY A 220 -8.04 -2.94 -5.37
CA GLY A 220 -7.93 -1.57 -4.86
C GLY A 220 -9.14 -0.72 -5.24
N LEU A 221 -9.51 -0.72 -6.52
CA LEU A 221 -10.67 0.03 -7.01
C LEU A 221 -11.97 -0.46 -6.37
N TRP A 222 -12.19 -1.78 -6.29
CA TRP A 222 -13.35 -2.35 -5.61
C TRP A 222 -13.41 -1.92 -4.13
N HIS A 223 -12.29 -1.97 -3.41
CA HIS A 223 -12.24 -1.58 -2.01
C HIS A 223 -12.50 -0.08 -1.81
N ASP A 224 -12.00 0.76 -2.72
CA ASP A 224 -12.28 2.19 -2.69
C ASP A 224 -13.78 2.48 -2.90
N GLU A 225 -14.50 1.69 -3.72
CA GLU A 225 -15.96 1.77 -3.83
C GLU A 225 -16.66 1.34 -2.53
N LYS A 226 -16.19 0.28 -1.86
CA LYS A 226 -16.74 -0.13 -0.56
C LYS A 226 -16.60 0.95 0.51
N ILE A 227 -15.41 1.53 0.66
CA ILE A 227 -15.18 2.66 1.58
C ILE A 227 -16.11 3.81 1.24
N ARG A 228 -16.25 4.16 -0.05
CA ARG A 228 -17.11 5.26 -0.48
C ARG A 228 -18.58 5.02 -0.16
N LYS A 229 -19.05 3.79 -0.35
CA LYS A 229 -20.42 3.39 -0.02
C LYS A 229 -20.68 3.50 1.48
N GLU A 230 -19.75 3.00 2.29
CA GLU A 230 -19.80 3.14 3.76
C GLU A 230 -19.81 4.61 4.19
N TRP A 231 -18.92 5.42 3.62
CA TRP A 231 -18.85 6.86 3.89
C TRP A 231 -20.17 7.58 3.53
N LEU A 232 -20.71 7.35 2.31
CA LEU A 232 -21.99 7.91 1.89
C LEU A 232 -23.12 7.49 2.85
N GLY A 233 -23.18 6.22 3.22
CA GLY A 233 -24.18 5.70 4.16
C GLY A 233 -24.06 6.31 5.56
N SER A 234 -22.85 6.59 6.03
CA SER A 234 -22.60 7.22 7.34
C SER A 234 -22.89 8.73 7.37
N SER A 235 -22.99 9.38 6.21
CA SER A 235 -23.13 10.83 6.12
C SER A 235 -24.53 11.37 6.47
N GLU A 236 -25.51 10.48 6.67
CA GLU A 236 -26.92 10.80 6.97
C GLU A 236 -27.62 11.72 5.94
N THR A 237 -26.97 12.05 4.81
CA THR A 237 -27.56 12.95 3.79
C THR A 237 -28.84 12.40 3.18
N PHE A 238 -29.05 11.07 3.25
CA PHE A 238 -30.25 10.40 2.80
C PHE A 238 -31.50 10.73 3.65
N LEU A 239 -31.31 11.20 4.89
CA LEU A 239 -32.39 11.61 5.80
C LEU A 239 -32.86 13.05 5.56
N SER A 240 -32.15 13.84 4.75
CA SER A 240 -32.48 15.26 4.54
C SER A 240 -33.84 15.46 3.85
N ASP A 241 -34.61 16.47 4.27
CA ASP A 241 -35.85 16.86 3.60
C ASP A 241 -35.63 17.57 2.25
N ASP A 242 -34.39 17.95 1.93
CA ASP A 242 -34.05 18.51 0.62
C ASP A 242 -34.13 17.43 -0.48
N VAL A 243 -35.19 17.52 -1.27
CA VAL A 243 -35.46 16.64 -2.43
C VAL A 243 -34.29 16.64 -3.43
N LYS A 244 -33.59 17.75 -3.62
CA LYS A 244 -32.45 17.82 -4.55
C LYS A 244 -31.23 17.11 -3.98
N LEU A 245 -30.98 17.22 -2.67
CA LEU A 245 -29.91 16.48 -1.99
C LEU A 245 -30.18 14.97 -2.02
N LYS A 246 -31.42 14.53 -1.75
CA LYS A 246 -31.84 13.12 -1.88
C LYS A 246 -31.55 12.57 -3.28
N LYS A 247 -31.94 13.30 -4.33
CA LYS A 247 -31.64 12.92 -5.73
C LYS A 247 -30.14 12.83 -6.02
N GLU A 248 -29.32 13.74 -5.47
CA GLU A 248 -27.86 13.66 -5.60
C GLU A 248 -27.29 12.42 -4.90
N PHE A 249 -27.77 12.12 -3.69
CA PHE A 249 -27.41 10.94 -2.92
C PHE A 249 -27.76 9.65 -3.69
N ASP A 250 -28.99 9.51 -4.17
CA ASP A 250 -29.43 8.30 -4.90
C ASP A 250 -28.57 8.03 -6.13
N ARG A 251 -28.27 9.09 -6.89
CA ARG A 251 -27.37 9.01 -8.05
C ARG A 251 -25.96 8.61 -7.66
N ALA A 252 -25.42 9.17 -6.56
CA ALA A 252 -24.11 8.81 -6.05
C ALA A 252 -24.09 7.33 -5.62
N TRP A 253 -25.08 6.90 -4.86
CA TRP A 253 -25.22 5.53 -4.35
C TRP A 253 -25.27 4.50 -5.48
N GLN A 254 -26.16 4.71 -6.47
CA GLN A 254 -26.28 3.82 -7.64
C GLN A 254 -24.96 3.72 -8.44
N LYS A 255 -24.22 4.83 -8.56
CA LYS A 255 -22.94 4.85 -9.24
C LYS A 255 -21.87 4.04 -8.51
N VAL A 256 -21.81 4.17 -7.18
CA VAL A 256 -20.87 3.40 -6.35
C VAL A 256 -21.22 1.91 -6.40
N GLU A 257 -22.51 1.57 -6.25
CA GLU A 257 -22.96 0.18 -6.26
C GLU A 257 -22.71 -0.52 -7.61
N SER A 258 -22.96 0.16 -8.73
CA SER A 258 -22.68 -0.38 -10.06
C SER A 258 -21.18 -0.54 -10.34
N SER A 259 -20.36 0.41 -9.89
CA SER A 259 -18.89 0.33 -9.95
C SER A 259 -18.37 -0.85 -9.11
N GLU A 260 -18.84 -0.97 -7.87
CA GLU A 260 -18.51 -2.07 -6.95
C GLU A 260 -18.80 -3.43 -7.59
N LYS A 261 -20.02 -3.63 -8.11
CA LYS A 261 -20.43 -4.89 -8.78
C LYS A 261 -19.56 -5.21 -10.00
N THR A 262 -19.22 -4.19 -10.79
CA THR A 262 -18.39 -4.34 -11.99
C THR A 262 -16.96 -4.74 -11.63
N GLN A 263 -16.35 -4.09 -10.63
CA GLN A 263 -15.00 -4.47 -10.17
C GLN A 263 -15.01 -5.86 -9.55
N ALA A 264 -16.03 -6.23 -8.77
CA ALA A 264 -16.15 -7.56 -8.19
C ALA A 264 -16.22 -8.66 -9.26
N LYS A 265 -16.99 -8.45 -10.35
CA LYS A 265 -17.01 -9.37 -11.49
C LYS A 265 -15.64 -9.48 -12.15
N LYS A 266 -14.95 -8.36 -12.37
CA LYS A 266 -13.59 -8.32 -12.94
C LYS A 266 -12.60 -9.11 -12.08
N ILE A 267 -12.61 -8.91 -10.75
CA ILE A 267 -11.74 -9.62 -9.80
C ILE A 267 -11.98 -11.13 -9.87
N ARG A 268 -13.25 -11.58 -9.84
CA ARG A 268 -13.59 -13.01 -9.99
C ARG A 268 -13.02 -13.61 -11.27
N THR A 269 -13.15 -12.91 -12.40
CA THR A 269 -12.56 -13.36 -13.67
C THR A 269 -11.04 -13.46 -13.61
N MET A 270 -10.36 -12.49 -12.97
CA MET A 270 -8.91 -12.50 -12.82
C MET A 270 -8.42 -13.62 -11.91
N LEU A 271 -9.09 -13.84 -10.76
CA LEU A 271 -8.78 -14.93 -9.85
C LEU A 271 -8.95 -16.29 -10.51
N LYS A 272 -10.03 -16.50 -11.27
CA LYS A 272 -10.25 -17.74 -12.04
C LYS A 272 -9.08 -18.03 -12.99
N LYS A 273 -8.65 -17.04 -13.77
CA LYS A 273 -7.49 -17.18 -14.68
C LYS A 273 -6.20 -17.49 -13.94
N GLU A 274 -6.00 -16.92 -12.75
CA GLU A 274 -4.80 -17.19 -11.96
C GLU A 274 -4.80 -18.62 -11.41
N ILE A 275 -5.96 -19.13 -10.96
CA ILE A 275 -6.12 -20.52 -10.52
C ILE A 275 -5.84 -21.49 -11.69
N GLU A 276 -6.42 -21.25 -12.86
CA GLU A 276 -6.17 -22.03 -14.08
C GLU A 276 -4.67 -22.03 -14.46
N SER A 277 -4.02 -20.86 -14.35
CA SER A 277 -2.58 -20.71 -14.60
C SER A 277 -1.70 -21.48 -13.62
N ILE A 278 -2.18 -21.75 -12.40
CA ILE A 278 -1.45 -22.53 -11.39
C ILE A 278 -1.63 -24.03 -11.65
N GLN A 279 -2.82 -24.46 -12.06
CA GLN A 279 -3.14 -25.86 -12.34
C GLN A 279 -2.56 -26.37 -13.67
N GLY A 280 -2.39 -25.48 -14.66
CA GLY A 280 -1.86 -25.82 -15.99
C GLY A 280 -0.33 -25.87 -16.11
N LEU A 281 0.42 -25.68 -15.02
CA LEU A 281 1.87 -25.86 -15.03
C LEU A 281 2.20 -27.33 -14.73
N PRO A 282 2.97 -28.04 -15.59
CA PRO A 282 3.46 -29.37 -15.26
C PRO A 282 4.29 -29.28 -13.97
N ILE A 283 3.99 -30.19 -13.03
CA ILE A 283 4.73 -30.38 -11.77
C ILE A 283 6.17 -30.76 -12.08
#